data_AF-A0AAE2R9P5-F1
#
_entry.id   AF-A0AAE2R9P5-F1
#
_cell.length_a   1.000
_cell.length_b   1.000
_cell.length_c   1.000
_cell.angle_alpha   90.00
_cell.angle_beta   90.00
_cell.angle_gamma   90.00
#
_symmetry.space_group_name_H-M   'P 1'
#
loop_
_entity.id
_entity.type
_entity.pdbx_description
1 polymer ?
#
loop_
_entity_poly.entity_id
_entity_poly.type
_entity_poly.pdbx_seq_one_letter_code
_entity_poly.pdbx_strand_id
1 'polypeptide(L)'
;MAEIHEDVAAEKAAHEAELRSLKRPTIPAGASTPWGRAQVSRQFAEGIILHSTASHGGFHLAEKANAAVHALFRNDGEFYEEDCEWAKVAHAFPQLFTAYERRLADRTFRDYYPDAYERVMGVILNGSQSHMRDRQDFEKRHRNDWVVIAALNSDHQPGLVECIATLGGIRGETAERRFLVPRSDYVIGRHGFVIDPAKHQPYDGQSSFVTWAARQ
;
A
#
# COMPACT_ATOMS: atom_id res chain seq x y z
N MET A 1 -6.71 13.30 22.30
CA MET A 1 -7.30 14.10 21.21
C MET A 1 -6.56 15.43 21.04
N ALA A 2 -6.42 16.28 22.07
CA ALA A 2 -5.62 17.52 21.99
C ALA A 2 -4.12 17.25 21.74
N GLU A 3 -3.54 16.29 22.45
CA GLU A 3 -2.12 15.91 22.35
C GLU A 3 -1.74 15.36 20.95
N ILE A 4 -2.64 14.62 20.30
CA ILE A 4 -2.46 14.11 18.92
C ILE A 4 -2.52 15.27 17.90
N HIS A 5 -3.35 16.28 18.17
CA HIS A 5 -3.48 17.45 17.28
C HIS A 5 -2.26 18.37 17.38
N GLU A 6 -1.71 18.56 18.58
CA GLU A 6 -0.48 19.34 18.79
C GLU A 6 0.74 18.65 18.17
N ASP A 7 0.85 17.32 18.25
CA ASP A 7 1.93 16.53 17.64
C ASP A 7 1.92 16.64 16.10
N VAL A 8 0.73 16.50 15.47
CA VAL A 8 0.58 16.66 14.02
C VAL A 8 0.90 18.10 13.57
N ALA A 9 0.48 19.10 14.34
CA ALA A 9 0.78 20.49 14.03
C ALA A 9 2.28 20.80 14.13
N ALA A 10 2.96 20.26 15.15
CA ALA A 10 4.40 20.39 15.32
C ALA A 10 5.19 19.68 14.20
N GLU A 11 4.78 18.46 13.82
CA GLU A 11 5.39 17.72 12.71
C GLU A 11 5.25 18.47 11.38
N LYS A 12 4.05 19.01 11.10
CA LYS A 12 3.80 19.81 9.91
C LYS A 12 4.67 21.07 9.88
N ALA A 13 4.76 21.80 10.99
CA ALA A 13 5.58 22.99 11.08
C ALA A 13 7.08 22.70 10.87
N ALA A 14 7.58 21.59 11.45
CA ALA A 14 8.94 21.13 11.23
C ALA A 14 9.19 20.76 9.76
N HIS A 15 8.27 20.01 9.15
CA HIS A 15 8.34 19.65 7.73
C HIS A 15 8.36 20.90 6.83
N GLU A 16 7.49 21.89 7.06
CA GLU A 16 7.47 23.15 6.31
C GLU A 16 8.75 23.98 6.50
N ALA A 17 9.36 23.95 7.69
CA ALA A 17 10.63 24.60 7.95
C ALA A 17 11.79 23.95 7.19
N GLU A 18 11.88 22.62 7.23
CA GLU A 18 12.88 21.85 6.48
C GLU A 18 12.69 22.02 4.97
N LEU A 19 11.46 21.96 4.46
CA LEU A 19 11.14 22.18 3.04
C LEU A 19 11.66 23.54 2.54
N ARG A 20 11.52 24.61 3.33
CA ARG A 20 12.04 25.95 2.98
C ARG A 20 13.57 25.98 2.92
N SER A 21 14.26 25.13 3.67
CA SER A 21 15.71 25.01 3.62
C SER A 21 16.19 24.19 2.41
N LEU A 22 15.35 23.27 1.92
CA LEU A 22 15.63 22.45 0.75
C LEU A 22 15.31 23.23 -0.53
N LYS A 23 16.35 23.68 -1.23
CA LYS A 23 16.19 24.40 -2.50
C LYS A 23 15.78 23.44 -3.61
N ARG A 24 14.47 23.29 -3.83
CA ARG A 24 13.88 22.44 -4.88
C ARG A 24 13.17 23.26 -5.97
N PRO A 25 13.91 24.00 -6.83
CA PRO A 25 13.29 24.91 -7.78
C PRO A 25 12.48 24.14 -8.82
N THR A 26 11.36 24.75 -9.23
CA THR A 26 10.67 24.34 -10.45
C THR A 26 11.56 24.65 -11.65
N ILE A 27 11.70 23.68 -12.55
CA ILE A 27 12.47 23.79 -13.80
C ILE A 27 11.52 23.68 -14.99
N PRO A 28 11.97 24.00 -16.23
CA PRO A 28 11.15 23.87 -17.42
C PRO A 28 10.54 22.45 -17.53
N ALA A 29 9.24 22.43 -17.80
CA ALA A 29 8.48 21.20 -18.01
C ALA A 29 8.68 20.65 -19.44
N GLY A 30 8.01 19.52 -19.74
CA GLY A 30 7.96 18.96 -21.09
C GLY A 30 8.92 17.80 -21.35
N ALA A 31 9.66 17.34 -20.33
CA ALA A 31 10.44 16.11 -20.38
C ALA A 31 9.55 14.91 -20.74
N SER A 32 10.10 13.99 -21.54
CA SER A 32 9.46 12.71 -21.83
C SER A 32 9.72 11.75 -20.67
N THR A 33 8.66 11.23 -20.06
CA THR A 33 8.73 10.28 -18.94
C THR A 33 7.91 9.03 -19.29
N PRO A 34 8.07 7.91 -18.56
CA PRO A 34 7.22 6.72 -18.72
C PRO A 34 5.72 7.01 -18.54
N TRP A 35 5.37 8.07 -17.81
CA TRP A 35 4.00 8.49 -17.54
C TRP A 35 3.49 9.60 -18.47
N GLY A 36 4.20 9.83 -19.58
CA GLY A 36 3.88 10.88 -20.55
C GLY A 36 4.73 12.14 -20.38
N ARG A 37 4.27 13.25 -20.95
CA ARG A 37 5.01 14.52 -20.90
C ARG A 37 4.84 15.19 -19.54
N ALA A 38 5.96 15.53 -18.89
CA ALA A 38 5.96 16.22 -17.61
C ALA A 38 5.29 17.60 -17.74
N GLN A 39 4.36 17.90 -16.84
CA GLN A 39 3.70 19.20 -16.70
C GLN A 39 4.41 20.07 -15.67
N VAL A 40 4.96 19.44 -14.63
CA VAL A 40 5.77 20.08 -13.60
C VAL A 40 7.05 19.28 -13.45
N SER A 41 8.16 19.98 -13.23
CA SER A 41 9.43 19.34 -12.91
C SER A 41 10.14 20.13 -11.82
N ARG A 42 10.69 19.44 -10.83
CA ARG A 42 11.43 20.04 -9.71
C ARG A 42 12.80 19.40 -9.60
N GLN A 43 13.82 20.23 -9.54
CA GLN A 43 15.19 19.75 -9.35
C GLN A 43 15.45 19.53 -7.85
N PHE A 44 15.81 18.31 -7.47
CA PHE A 44 16.20 17.98 -6.09
C PHE A 44 17.71 18.09 -5.90
N ALA A 45 18.48 17.69 -6.91
CA ALA A 45 19.93 17.84 -6.98
C ALA A 45 20.40 17.80 -8.44
N GLU A 46 21.71 17.89 -8.66
CA GLU A 46 22.29 17.60 -9.98
C GLU A 46 21.97 16.16 -10.38
N GLY A 47 21.32 15.99 -11.53
CA GLY A 47 20.92 14.68 -12.04
C GLY A 47 19.76 14.00 -11.29
N ILE A 48 19.05 14.69 -10.38
CA ILE A 48 17.91 14.14 -9.64
C ILE A 48 16.72 15.08 -9.79
N ILE A 49 15.71 14.65 -10.54
CA ILE A 49 14.56 15.49 -10.91
C ILE A 49 13.27 14.75 -10.61
N LEU A 50 12.35 15.41 -9.92
CA LEU A 50 10.97 14.93 -9.78
C LEU A 50 10.15 15.46 -10.95
N HIS A 51 9.51 14.56 -11.71
CA HIS A 51 8.57 14.89 -12.76
C HIS A 51 7.15 14.54 -12.31
N SER A 52 6.20 15.38 -12.71
CA SER A 52 4.77 15.14 -12.47
C SER A 52 3.97 15.44 -13.74
N THR A 53 3.04 14.57 -14.05
CA THR A 53 2.08 14.62 -15.16
C THR A 53 0.66 14.69 -14.60
N ALA A 54 -0.35 14.75 -15.47
CA ALA A 54 -1.74 14.80 -15.03
C ALA A 54 -2.22 13.52 -14.35
N SER A 55 -1.60 12.37 -14.66
CA SER A 55 -2.02 11.07 -14.15
C SER A 55 -1.07 10.48 -13.11
N HIS A 56 0.21 10.87 -13.15
CA HIS A 56 1.27 10.21 -12.38
C HIS A 56 2.54 11.07 -12.35
N GLY A 57 3.54 10.63 -11.62
CA GLY A 57 4.89 11.17 -11.64
C GLY A 57 5.92 10.21 -11.07
N GLY A 58 7.11 10.76 -10.84
CA GLY A 58 8.22 10.05 -10.23
C GLY A 58 9.55 10.76 -10.42
N PHE A 59 10.58 10.19 -9.82
CA PHE A 59 11.95 10.67 -9.95
C PHE A 59 12.61 10.12 -11.20
N HIS A 60 13.41 10.95 -11.84
CA HIS A 60 14.40 10.58 -12.84
C HIS A 60 15.80 10.84 -12.28
N LEU A 61 16.66 9.83 -12.35
CA LEU A 61 18.06 9.90 -11.90
C LEU A 61 18.98 9.71 -13.10
N ALA A 62 19.78 10.72 -13.44
CA ALA A 62 20.83 10.56 -14.43
C ALA A 62 21.83 9.47 -14.00
N GLU A 63 22.48 8.82 -14.97
CA GLU A 63 23.38 7.66 -14.79
C GLU A 63 24.24 7.70 -13.52
N LYS A 64 24.95 8.81 -13.26
CA LYS A 64 25.80 8.94 -12.06
C LYS A 64 25.01 8.89 -10.75
N ALA A 65 23.86 9.55 -10.69
CA ALA A 65 22.98 9.49 -9.52
C ALA A 65 22.35 8.10 -9.41
N ASN A 66 21.90 7.50 -10.52
CA ASN A 66 21.33 6.16 -10.52
C ASN A 66 22.33 5.11 -10.00
N ALA A 67 23.62 5.25 -10.37
CA ALA A 67 24.70 4.40 -9.91
C ALA A 67 24.97 4.49 -8.38
N ALA A 68 24.52 5.54 -7.69
CA ALA A 68 24.64 5.64 -6.24
C ALA A 68 23.53 4.88 -5.49
N VAL A 69 22.41 4.58 -6.16
CA VAL A 69 21.35 3.72 -5.60
C VAL A 69 21.89 2.30 -5.45
N HIS A 70 21.66 1.67 -4.28
CA HIS A 70 22.10 0.30 -4.03
C HIS A 70 21.60 -0.66 -5.12
N ALA A 71 22.44 -1.61 -5.56
CA ALA A 71 22.13 -2.46 -6.72
C ALA A 71 20.80 -3.22 -6.60
N LEU A 72 20.43 -3.66 -5.39
CA LEU A 72 19.14 -4.34 -5.14
C LEU A 72 17.91 -3.40 -5.19
N PHE A 73 18.12 -2.09 -5.22
CA PHE A 73 17.07 -1.07 -5.25
C PHE A 73 17.00 -0.35 -6.60
N ARG A 74 18.08 -0.39 -7.38
CA ARG A 74 18.27 0.43 -8.56
C ARG A 74 17.34 0.00 -9.69
N ASN A 75 16.72 0.98 -10.35
CA ASN A 75 15.97 0.76 -11.58
C ASN A 75 16.89 1.00 -12.79
N ASP A 76 16.90 0.05 -13.72
CA ASP A 76 17.71 0.15 -14.94
C ASP A 76 17.25 1.29 -15.85
N GLY A 77 15.95 1.57 -15.85
CA GLY A 77 15.34 2.63 -16.66
C GLY A 77 15.49 4.05 -16.07
N GLU A 78 16.23 4.23 -14.98
CA GLU A 78 16.50 5.54 -14.34
C GLU A 78 15.28 6.30 -13.78
N PHE A 79 14.06 5.82 -14.05
CA PHE A 79 12.81 6.33 -13.50
C PHE A 79 12.36 5.51 -12.29
N TYR A 80 11.87 6.23 -11.29
CA TYR A 80 11.35 5.72 -10.02
C TYR A 80 9.96 6.32 -9.80
N GLU A 81 8.94 5.50 -9.91
CA GLU A 81 7.53 5.82 -9.70
C GLU A 81 7.21 6.47 -8.32
N GLU A 82 6.21 7.36 -8.28
CA GLU A 82 5.95 8.23 -7.12
C GLU A 82 5.19 7.63 -5.93
N ASP A 83 4.43 6.53 -6.09
CA ASP A 83 3.68 5.93 -4.98
C ASP A 83 4.60 5.05 -4.12
N CYS A 84 5.51 4.31 -4.76
CA CYS A 84 6.34 3.30 -4.08
C CYS A 84 7.84 3.44 -4.32
N GLU A 85 8.27 3.72 -5.55
CA GLU A 85 9.70 3.65 -5.89
C GLU A 85 10.50 4.88 -5.47
N TRP A 86 9.85 6.02 -5.28
CA TRP A 86 10.48 7.23 -4.72
C TRP A 86 11.18 6.96 -3.38
N ALA A 87 10.71 5.97 -2.62
CA ALA A 87 11.33 5.54 -1.37
C ALA A 87 12.78 5.06 -1.58
N LYS A 88 13.08 4.42 -2.73
CA LYS A 88 14.44 4.02 -3.12
C LYS A 88 15.35 5.24 -3.26
N VAL A 89 14.84 6.32 -3.87
CA VAL A 89 15.57 7.59 -4.05
C VAL A 89 15.78 8.27 -2.71
N ALA A 90 14.75 8.35 -1.86
CA ALA A 90 14.85 8.94 -0.53
C ALA A 90 15.83 8.19 0.38
N HIS A 91 15.93 6.86 0.22
CA HIS A 91 16.90 6.06 0.95
C HIS A 91 18.34 6.25 0.44
N ALA A 92 18.53 6.42 -0.87
CA ALA A 92 19.85 6.67 -1.46
C ALA A 92 20.36 8.09 -1.20
N PHE A 93 19.47 9.07 -1.09
CA PHE A 93 19.80 10.48 -0.95
C PHE A 93 19.05 11.17 0.20
N PRO A 94 19.18 10.69 1.45
CA PRO A 94 18.37 11.15 2.58
C PRO A 94 18.49 12.65 2.84
N GLN A 95 19.61 13.28 2.51
CA GLN A 95 19.85 14.71 2.64
C GLN A 95 18.97 15.59 1.74
N LEU A 96 18.36 15.02 0.69
CA LEU A 96 17.46 15.73 -0.22
C LEU A 96 16.03 15.78 0.31
N PHE A 97 15.75 15.08 1.41
CA PHE A 97 14.42 14.87 1.96
C PHE A 97 14.34 15.35 3.40
N THR A 98 13.17 15.86 3.77
CA THR A 98 12.86 16.22 5.16
C THR A 98 12.81 14.99 6.05
N ALA A 99 12.90 15.15 7.37
CA ALA A 99 12.71 14.09 8.34
C ALA A 99 11.35 13.40 8.18
N TYR A 100 10.29 14.16 7.91
CA TYR A 100 8.97 13.63 7.63
C TYR A 100 8.94 12.75 6.37
N GLU A 101 9.44 13.27 5.24
CA GLU A 101 9.52 12.51 3.98
C GLU A 101 10.37 11.24 4.15
N ARG A 102 11.47 11.29 4.90
CA ARG A 102 12.29 10.09 5.18
C ARG A 102 11.53 9.03 5.97
N ARG A 103 10.70 9.43 6.95
CA ARG A 103 9.85 8.49 7.70
C ARG A 103 8.80 7.83 6.80
N LEU A 104 8.20 8.61 5.89
CA LEU A 104 7.25 8.07 4.91
C LEU A 104 7.95 7.13 3.94
N ALA A 105 9.09 7.53 3.38
CA ALA A 105 9.89 6.70 2.50
C ALA A 105 10.27 5.36 3.16
N ASP A 106 10.76 5.38 4.39
CA ASP A 106 11.11 4.15 5.11
C ASP A 106 9.90 3.22 5.29
N ARG A 107 8.72 3.76 5.65
CA ARG A 107 7.49 2.97 5.73
C ARG A 107 7.10 2.39 4.37
N THR A 108 7.03 3.23 3.33
CA THR A 108 6.72 2.81 1.96
C THR A 108 7.69 1.74 1.49
N PHE A 109 8.98 1.86 1.78
CA PHE A 109 9.98 0.88 1.36
C PHE A 109 9.75 -0.48 2.03
N ARG A 110 9.51 -0.50 3.34
CA ARG A 110 9.15 -1.71 4.10
C ARG A 110 7.85 -2.33 3.63
N ASP A 111 6.89 -1.51 3.23
CA ASP A 111 5.57 -1.96 2.81
C ASP A 111 5.53 -2.51 1.38
N TYR A 112 6.33 -1.97 0.44
CA TYR A 112 6.27 -2.36 -0.98
C TYR A 112 7.45 -3.23 -1.43
N TYR A 113 8.60 -3.15 -0.76
CA TYR A 113 9.79 -3.95 -1.09
C TYR A 113 10.44 -4.59 0.14
N PRO A 114 9.69 -5.31 0.99
CA PRO A 114 10.20 -5.86 2.26
C PRO A 114 11.43 -6.75 2.07
N ASP A 115 11.43 -7.63 1.05
CA ASP A 115 12.54 -8.56 0.81
C ASP A 115 13.86 -7.84 0.48
N ALA A 116 13.79 -6.81 -0.37
CA ALA A 116 14.96 -6.02 -0.75
C ALA A 116 15.44 -5.18 0.44
N TYR A 117 14.49 -4.56 1.16
CA TYR A 117 14.78 -3.77 2.36
C TYR A 117 15.50 -4.61 3.42
N GLU A 118 14.96 -5.77 3.78
CA GLU A 118 15.55 -6.70 4.75
C GLU A 118 16.97 -7.12 4.36
N ARG A 119 17.19 -7.42 3.08
CA ARG A 119 18.51 -7.85 2.59
C ARG A 119 19.55 -6.73 2.67
N VAL A 120 19.18 -5.51 2.30
CA VAL A 120 20.12 -4.37 2.30
C VAL A 120 20.36 -3.85 3.73
N MET A 121 19.32 -3.80 4.55
CA MET A 121 19.40 -3.28 5.92
C MET A 121 19.86 -4.33 6.94
N GLY A 122 19.89 -5.61 6.57
CA GLY A 122 20.28 -6.70 7.47
C GLY A 122 19.29 -6.93 8.61
N VAL A 123 17.99 -6.73 8.34
CA VAL A 123 16.91 -6.88 9.32
C VAL A 123 15.87 -7.88 8.84
N ILE A 124 14.99 -8.32 9.74
CA ILE A 124 13.80 -9.11 9.41
C ILE A 124 12.59 -8.34 9.92
N LEU A 125 11.65 -8.02 9.04
CA LEU A 125 10.45 -7.26 9.36
C LEU A 125 9.36 -8.21 9.86
N ASN A 126 8.58 -7.76 10.84
CA ASN A 126 7.35 -8.43 11.25
C ASN A 126 6.10 -7.69 10.73
N GLY A 127 4.92 -8.25 10.96
CA GLY A 127 3.65 -7.64 10.53
C GLY A 127 3.34 -6.25 11.10
N SER A 128 3.88 -5.87 12.25
CA SER A 128 3.74 -4.49 12.74
C SER A 128 4.65 -3.49 12.01
N GLN A 129 5.66 -3.97 11.30
CA GLN A 129 6.68 -3.14 10.62
C GLN A 129 6.51 -3.09 9.10
N SER A 130 5.74 -4.01 8.51
CA SER A 130 5.43 -4.04 7.08
C SER A 130 4.03 -4.59 6.85
N HIS A 131 3.20 -3.86 6.11
CA HIS A 131 1.87 -4.29 5.72
C HIS A 131 1.92 -5.57 4.88
N MET A 132 2.91 -5.71 3.98
CA MET A 132 3.10 -6.94 3.22
C MET A 132 3.43 -8.13 4.12
N ARG A 133 4.30 -7.95 5.14
CA ARG A 133 4.57 -9.02 6.12
C ARG A 133 3.35 -9.35 6.96
N ASP A 134 2.58 -8.35 7.37
CA ASP A 134 1.32 -8.54 8.11
C ASP A 134 0.31 -9.37 7.31
N ARG A 135 0.20 -9.06 6.02
CA ARG A 135 -0.63 -9.79 5.07
C ARG A 135 -0.17 -11.24 4.93
N GLN A 136 1.13 -11.47 4.74
CA GLN A 136 1.70 -12.82 4.64
C GLN A 136 1.50 -13.64 5.93
N ASP A 137 1.67 -13.03 7.09
CA ASP A 137 1.43 -13.68 8.39
C ASP A 137 -0.04 -14.05 8.56
N PHE A 138 -0.96 -13.18 8.13
CA PHE A 138 -2.39 -13.47 8.12
C PHE A 138 -2.71 -14.65 7.18
N GLU A 139 -2.25 -14.61 5.93
CA GLU A 139 -2.48 -15.66 4.94
C GLU A 139 -1.93 -17.01 5.41
N LYS A 140 -0.71 -17.04 5.98
CA LYS A 140 -0.12 -18.26 6.53
C LYS A 140 -0.93 -18.86 7.68
N ARG A 141 -1.42 -17.99 8.57
CA ARG A 141 -2.24 -18.38 9.74
C ARG A 141 -3.59 -18.94 9.30
N HIS A 142 -4.24 -18.29 8.33
CA HIS A 142 -5.61 -18.57 7.91
C HIS A 142 -5.73 -19.35 6.60
N ARG A 143 -4.63 -19.95 6.11
CA ARG A 143 -4.58 -20.72 4.85
C ARG A 143 -5.65 -21.80 4.70
N ASN A 144 -6.13 -22.35 5.82
CA ASN A 144 -7.14 -23.41 5.88
C ASN A 144 -8.47 -22.93 6.47
N ASP A 145 -8.61 -21.63 6.74
CA ASP A 145 -9.82 -21.04 7.28
C ASP A 145 -10.62 -20.38 6.15
N TRP A 146 -11.94 -20.32 6.30
CA TRP A 146 -12.80 -19.59 5.39
C TRP A 146 -12.67 -18.09 5.66
N VAL A 147 -12.07 -17.35 4.73
CA VAL A 147 -11.92 -15.89 4.82
C VAL A 147 -12.81 -15.22 3.79
N VAL A 148 -13.60 -14.25 4.25
CA VAL A 148 -14.56 -13.53 3.42
C VAL A 148 -13.85 -12.67 2.38
N ILE A 149 -14.23 -12.85 1.12
CA ILE A 149 -13.73 -12.10 -0.02
C ILE A 149 -14.74 -11.09 -0.58
N ALA A 150 -16.03 -11.29 -0.32
CA ALA A 150 -17.11 -10.37 -0.65
C ALA A 150 -18.24 -10.48 0.39
N ALA A 151 -18.88 -9.35 0.71
CA ALA A 151 -19.98 -9.31 1.66
C ALA A 151 -21.00 -8.23 1.30
N LEU A 152 -22.26 -8.48 1.62
CA LEU A 152 -23.35 -7.51 1.55
C LEU A 152 -24.41 -7.82 2.62
N ASN A 153 -25.29 -6.88 2.89
CA ASN A 153 -26.44 -7.16 3.76
C ASN A 153 -27.42 -8.08 3.03
N SER A 154 -27.91 -9.12 3.71
CA SER A 154 -28.89 -10.01 3.10
C SER A 154 -30.26 -9.34 3.02
N ASP A 155 -30.86 -9.33 1.83
CA ASP A 155 -32.26 -8.90 1.65
C ASP A 155 -33.24 -10.00 2.07
N HIS A 156 -32.79 -11.25 2.10
CA HIS A 156 -33.59 -12.44 2.41
C HIS A 156 -33.61 -12.78 3.91
N GLN A 157 -32.60 -12.35 4.66
CA GLN A 157 -32.46 -12.61 6.10
C GLN A 157 -32.09 -11.31 6.84
N PRO A 158 -33.09 -10.50 7.25
CA PRO A 158 -32.85 -9.23 7.91
C PRO A 158 -31.94 -9.35 9.15
N GLY A 159 -30.96 -8.46 9.25
CA GLY A 159 -29.98 -8.46 10.35
C GLY A 159 -28.74 -9.32 10.12
N LEU A 160 -28.67 -10.05 9.01
CA LEU A 160 -27.50 -10.85 8.62
C LEU A 160 -26.74 -10.22 7.43
N VAL A 161 -25.45 -10.49 7.40
CA VAL A 161 -24.52 -10.19 6.30
C VAL A 161 -24.28 -11.50 5.54
N GLU A 162 -24.61 -11.50 4.26
CA GLU A 162 -24.26 -12.59 3.35
C GLU A 162 -22.80 -12.42 2.94
N CYS A 163 -22.00 -13.44 3.19
CA CYS A 163 -20.58 -13.46 2.93
C CYS A 163 -20.23 -14.56 1.93
N ILE A 164 -19.46 -14.23 0.90
CA ILE A 164 -18.74 -15.20 0.06
C ILE A 164 -17.31 -15.30 0.60
N ALA A 165 -16.88 -16.51 0.92
CA ALA A 165 -15.56 -16.80 1.45
C ALA A 165 -14.84 -17.88 0.63
N THR A 166 -13.51 -17.83 0.65
CA THR A 166 -12.62 -18.86 0.11
C THR A 166 -11.63 -19.29 1.19
N LEU A 167 -11.02 -20.47 1.04
CA LEU A 167 -9.94 -20.89 1.94
C LEU A 167 -8.75 -19.93 1.79
N GLY A 168 -8.24 -19.42 2.91
CA GLY A 168 -7.16 -18.44 2.92
C GLY A 168 -7.50 -17.06 2.36
N GLY A 169 -8.74 -16.84 1.87
CA GLY A 169 -9.17 -15.56 1.30
C GLY A 169 -8.59 -15.26 -0.07
N ILE A 170 -8.15 -16.30 -0.79
CA ILE A 170 -7.61 -16.18 -2.14
C ILE A 170 -8.77 -15.96 -3.11
N ARG A 171 -8.76 -14.83 -3.82
CA ARG A 171 -9.79 -14.49 -4.83
C ARG A 171 -9.51 -15.23 -6.14
N GLY A 172 -10.56 -15.69 -6.80
CA GLY A 172 -10.46 -16.38 -8.09
C GLY A 172 -10.20 -17.90 -7.99
N GLU A 173 -10.08 -18.45 -6.78
CA GLU A 173 -10.13 -19.89 -6.57
C GLU A 173 -11.57 -20.43 -6.65
N THR A 174 -11.74 -21.68 -7.09
CA THR A 174 -13.04 -22.27 -7.41
C THR A 174 -13.86 -22.73 -6.22
N ALA A 175 -13.25 -22.93 -5.04
CA ALA A 175 -13.96 -23.38 -3.85
C ALA A 175 -14.51 -22.20 -3.05
N GLU A 176 -15.45 -21.45 -3.64
CA GLU A 176 -16.21 -20.42 -2.92
C GLU A 176 -17.32 -21.06 -2.07
N ARG A 177 -17.54 -20.53 -0.87
CA ARG A 177 -18.65 -20.92 0.01
C ARG A 177 -19.33 -19.69 0.57
N ARG A 178 -20.65 -19.77 0.74
CA ARG A 178 -21.44 -18.70 1.36
C ARG A 178 -21.74 -18.97 2.83
N PHE A 179 -21.85 -17.89 3.58
CA PHE A 179 -22.18 -17.88 5.00
C PHE A 179 -23.13 -16.72 5.30
N LEU A 180 -23.97 -16.89 6.32
CA LEU A 180 -24.71 -15.79 6.94
C LEU A 180 -24.07 -15.47 8.28
N VAL A 181 -23.66 -14.23 8.45
CA VAL A 181 -23.00 -13.73 9.66
C VAL A 181 -23.90 -12.67 10.31
N PRO A 182 -24.20 -12.73 11.62
CA PRO A 182 -24.90 -11.65 12.29
C PRO A 182 -24.21 -10.30 12.05
N ARG A 183 -24.97 -9.25 11.75
CA ARG A 183 -24.38 -7.93 11.48
C ARG A 183 -23.55 -7.41 12.66
N SER A 184 -23.92 -7.76 13.90
CA SER A 184 -23.14 -7.43 15.10
C SER A 184 -21.75 -8.06 15.13
N ASP A 185 -21.59 -9.19 14.45
CA ASP A 185 -20.39 -10.03 14.51
C ASP A 185 -19.47 -9.73 13.31
N TYR A 186 -20.05 -9.29 12.19
CA TYR A 186 -19.29 -8.93 10.98
C TYR A 186 -18.55 -7.61 11.15
N VAL A 187 -17.26 -7.68 11.49
CA VAL A 187 -16.34 -6.55 11.52
C VAL A 187 -15.25 -6.78 10.48
N ILE A 188 -15.18 -5.91 9.47
CA ILE A 188 -14.14 -6.04 8.44
C ILE A 188 -12.76 -5.76 9.08
N GLY A 189 -11.96 -6.80 9.20
CA GLY A 189 -10.56 -6.69 9.64
C GLY A 189 -9.67 -6.18 8.51
N ARG A 190 -8.42 -5.83 8.85
CA ARG A 190 -7.42 -5.33 7.89
C ARG A 190 -7.21 -6.27 6.68
N HIS A 191 -7.29 -7.58 6.90
CA HIS A 191 -7.02 -8.62 5.89
C HIS A 191 -8.25 -9.42 5.47
N GLY A 192 -9.44 -9.07 5.97
CA GLY A 192 -10.69 -9.80 5.78
C GLY A 192 -11.33 -10.23 7.09
N PHE A 193 -12.50 -10.85 6.98
CA PHE A 193 -13.23 -11.46 8.10
C PHE A 193 -13.06 -12.98 8.04
N VAL A 194 -12.61 -13.59 9.13
CA VAL A 194 -12.45 -15.05 9.24
C VAL A 194 -13.75 -15.63 9.78
N ILE A 195 -14.35 -16.54 9.03
CA ILE A 195 -15.55 -17.27 9.43
C ILE A 195 -15.18 -18.21 10.59
N ASP A 196 -15.84 -18.03 11.74
CA ASP A 196 -15.89 -19.01 12.83
C ASP A 196 -16.90 -20.13 12.50
N PRO A 197 -16.47 -21.38 12.20
CA PRO A 197 -17.38 -22.47 11.82
C PRO A 197 -18.28 -22.93 12.97
N ALA A 198 -17.96 -22.59 14.22
CA ALA A 198 -18.80 -22.92 15.37
C ALA A 198 -19.99 -21.95 15.52
N LYS A 199 -19.88 -20.75 14.92
CA LYS A 199 -20.90 -19.69 15.01
C LYS A 199 -21.60 -19.41 13.68
N HIS A 200 -20.89 -19.54 12.56
CA HIS A 200 -21.36 -19.16 11.24
C HIS A 200 -21.57 -20.40 10.39
N GLN A 201 -22.82 -20.73 10.12
CA GLN A 201 -23.15 -21.88 9.30
C GLN A 201 -23.06 -21.55 7.80
N PRO A 202 -22.65 -22.52 6.96
CA PRO A 202 -22.77 -22.40 5.51
C PRO A 202 -24.21 -22.09 5.10
N TYR A 203 -24.36 -21.30 4.03
CA TYR A 203 -25.66 -20.87 3.55
C TYR A 203 -25.85 -21.19 2.05
N ASP A 204 -26.80 -22.08 1.78
CA ASP A 204 -27.13 -22.53 0.41
C ASP A 204 -28.46 -21.97 -0.11
N GLY A 205 -29.14 -21.10 0.66
CA GLY A 205 -30.43 -20.52 0.29
C GLY A 205 -30.35 -19.38 -0.74
N GLN A 206 -31.45 -18.62 -0.88
CA GLN A 206 -31.54 -17.50 -1.82
C GLN A 206 -30.43 -16.46 -1.58
N SER A 207 -29.82 -16.00 -2.67
CA SER A 207 -28.70 -15.08 -2.64
C SER A 207 -29.13 -13.64 -2.94
N SER A 208 -28.57 -12.68 -2.21
CA SER A 208 -28.58 -11.26 -2.56
C SER A 208 -27.43 -10.90 -3.52
N PHE A 209 -26.40 -11.74 -3.66
CA PHE A 209 -25.42 -11.61 -4.74
C PHE A 209 -26.04 -12.03 -6.07
N VAL A 210 -26.18 -11.09 -7.02
CA VAL A 210 -26.73 -11.32 -8.36
C VAL A 210 -25.96 -12.42 -9.10
N THR A 211 -24.62 -12.39 -9.04
CA THR A 211 -23.76 -13.37 -9.70
C THR A 211 -23.92 -14.78 -9.14
N TRP A 212 -24.31 -14.91 -7.87
CA TRP A 212 -24.52 -16.20 -7.21
C TRP A 212 -25.95 -16.70 -7.37
N ALA A 213 -26.94 -15.81 -7.33
CA ALA A 213 -28.33 -16.15 -7.61
C ALA A 213 -28.49 -16.78 -9.00
N ALA A 214 -27.68 -16.35 -9.98
CA ALA A 214 -27.67 -16.92 -11.33
C ALA A 214 -27.02 -18.32 -11.43
N ARG A 215 -26.37 -18.83 -10.38
CA ARG A 215 -25.77 -20.18 -10.34
C ARG A 215 -26.74 -21.25 -9.80
N GLN A 216 -27.87 -20.84 -9.25
CA GLN A 216 -28.93 -21.68 -8.67
C GLN A 216 -30.07 -21.85 -9.68
#